data_AF-A0A1I7UKK3-F1
#
_entry.id   AF-A0A1I7UKK3-F1
#
_cell.length_a   1.000
_cell.length_b   1.000
_cell.length_c   1.000
_cell.angle_alpha   90.00
_cell.angle_beta   90.00
_cell.angle_gamma   90.00
#
_symmetry.space_group_name_H-M   'P 1'
#
loop_
_entity.id
_entity.type
_entity.pdbx_description
1 polymer ?
#
loop_
_entity_poly.entity_id
_entity_poly.type
_entity_poly.pdbx_seq_one_letter_code
_entity_poly.pdbx_strand_id
1 'polypeptide(L)'
;MTDLFRKPKKKTQQTRKISVEAEIEDDQDSTRVSDIRDLQRSRERKNGLTELECAVGITKAAALEDGIQMSGGGMQMTAKKKAAMEAASIEHGLREQFEKETMLRDEHEELRKYIDDGLTHYSKDRSSTSSSEPKQYASSQFSSLNADDRDLELLKRAAGKVRANQSKKETELLSEHMLAGIPEVDLGIGTRITNILETEKKKRFLLQKSTAEANGLPPPVEESEESKPKYRKRFHNQQRR
;
A
#
# COMPACT_ATOMS: atom_id res chain seq x y z
N MET A 1 32.64 41.68 17.43
CA MET A 1 31.42 42.38 17.92
C MET A 1 30.27 41.43 17.71
N THR A 2 29.48 41.21 18.78
CA THR A 2 28.16 40.55 18.92
C THR A 2 28.20 39.45 19.98
N ASP A 3 27.74 39.77 21.19
CA ASP A 3 26.83 38.94 22.01
C ASP A 3 26.89 39.37 23.48
N LEU A 4 26.08 40.35 23.84
CA LEU A 4 26.00 40.86 25.21
C LEU A 4 24.57 41.30 25.59
N PHE A 5 23.54 40.52 25.25
CA PHE A 5 22.22 40.69 25.88
C PHE A 5 21.45 39.37 25.93
N ARG A 6 21.83 38.47 26.85
CA ARG A 6 20.97 37.36 27.27
C ARG A 6 20.49 37.61 28.69
N LYS A 7 19.21 38.00 28.83
CA LYS A 7 18.58 38.22 30.15
C LYS A 7 18.49 36.89 30.91
N PRO A 8 18.86 36.84 32.21
CA PRO A 8 18.75 35.62 32.99
C PRO A 8 17.28 35.28 33.31
N LYS A 9 16.90 34.02 33.11
CA LYS A 9 15.57 33.50 33.49
C LYS A 9 15.51 33.37 35.01
N LYS A 10 14.62 34.13 35.68
CA LYS A 10 14.35 33.96 37.11
C LYS A 10 13.57 32.65 37.32
N LYS A 11 14.11 31.72 38.14
CA LYS A 11 13.38 30.58 38.66
C LYS A 11 12.43 31.08 39.76
N THR A 12 11.13 30.89 39.56
CA THR A 12 10.11 31.13 40.58
C THR A 12 10.28 30.08 41.69
N GLN A 13 10.71 30.48 42.88
CA GLN A 13 10.75 29.59 44.04
C GLN A 13 9.33 29.39 44.56
N GLN A 14 8.89 28.14 44.63
CA GLN A 14 7.67 27.74 45.33
C GLN A 14 7.75 28.21 46.79
N THR A 15 6.70 28.88 47.25
CA THR A 15 6.58 29.40 48.62
C THR A 15 6.49 28.27 49.64
N ARG A 16 7.11 28.52 50.79
CA ARG A 16 7.16 27.63 51.95
C ARG A 16 5.78 27.54 52.61
N LYS A 17 5.49 26.36 53.16
CA LYS A 17 4.35 26.11 54.05
C LYS A 17 4.43 27.03 55.27
N ILE A 18 3.39 27.80 55.52
CA ILE A 18 3.24 28.64 56.71
C ILE A 18 2.64 27.78 57.82
N SER A 19 3.34 27.70 58.95
CA SER A 19 2.87 27.16 60.22
C SER A 19 1.82 28.09 60.82
N VAL A 20 0.71 27.50 61.25
CA VAL A 20 -0.44 28.15 61.87
C VAL A 20 -0.07 28.56 63.30
N GLU A 21 0.02 29.87 63.54
CA GLU A 21 -0.17 30.47 64.86
C GLU A 21 -1.15 31.63 64.66
N ALA A 22 -2.19 31.65 65.49
CA ALA A 22 -3.48 32.24 65.19
C ALA A 22 -3.62 33.70 65.66
N GLU A 23 -4.34 34.45 64.84
CA GLU A 23 -5.44 35.37 65.19
C GLU A 23 -5.13 36.74 65.80
N ILE A 24 -5.93 37.72 65.32
CA ILE A 24 -6.04 39.15 65.65
C ILE A 24 -5.31 40.12 64.68
N GLU A 25 -5.41 39.92 63.37
CA GLU A 25 -5.26 41.01 62.38
C GLU A 25 -6.06 40.78 61.07
N ASP A 26 -6.99 39.82 61.04
CA ASP A 26 -7.57 39.33 59.77
C ASP A 26 -8.70 40.19 59.19
N ASP A 27 -9.42 40.99 60.00
CA ASP A 27 -10.60 41.71 59.50
C ASP A 27 -10.25 42.95 58.66
N GLN A 28 -9.17 43.67 58.99
CA GLN A 28 -8.73 44.83 58.19
C GLN A 28 -7.94 44.44 56.95
N ASP A 29 -7.18 43.35 57.02
CA ASP A 29 -6.40 42.89 55.87
C ASP A 29 -7.26 42.08 54.89
N SER A 30 -8.28 41.35 55.36
CA SER A 30 -9.27 40.72 54.47
C SER A 30 -10.10 41.75 53.69
N THR A 31 -10.49 42.86 54.33
CA THR A 31 -11.20 43.98 53.66
C THR A 31 -10.31 44.71 52.67
N ARG A 32 -9.04 44.97 52.99
CA ARG A 32 -8.08 45.52 52.01
C ARG A 32 -7.86 44.59 50.83
N VAL A 33 -7.76 43.28 51.06
CA VAL A 33 -7.60 42.29 50.00
C VAL A 33 -8.87 42.17 49.15
N SER A 34 -10.08 42.27 49.73
CA SER A 34 -11.32 42.33 48.96
C SER A 34 -11.40 43.59 48.11
N ASP A 35 -11.05 44.75 48.67
CA ASP A 35 -11.05 46.02 47.97
C ASP A 35 -10.06 46.00 46.80
N ILE A 36 -8.86 45.44 46.99
CA ILE A 36 -7.86 45.27 45.93
C ILE A 36 -8.37 44.32 44.84
N ARG A 37 -9.03 43.21 45.20
CA ARG A 37 -9.63 42.28 44.22
C ARG A 37 -10.76 42.92 43.44
N ASP A 38 -11.58 43.75 44.07
CA ASP A 38 -12.67 44.44 43.40
C ASP A 38 -12.16 45.54 42.47
N LEU A 39 -11.08 46.22 42.86
CA LEU A 39 -10.38 47.18 42.02
C LEU A 39 -9.69 46.49 40.83
N GLN A 40 -9.16 45.29 41.00
CA GLN A 40 -8.65 44.45 39.91
C GLN A 40 -9.77 44.02 38.96
N ARG A 41 -10.90 43.54 39.49
CA ARG A 41 -12.09 43.18 38.69
C ARG A 41 -12.66 44.36 37.92
N SER A 42 -12.61 45.57 38.47
CA SER A 42 -13.04 46.79 37.75
C SER A 42 -12.12 47.15 36.57
N ARG A 43 -10.85 46.74 36.63
CA ARG A 43 -9.84 46.96 35.59
C ARG A 43 -9.82 45.85 34.53
N GLU A 44 -10.42 44.70 34.82
CA GLU A 44 -10.62 43.64 33.84
C GLU A 44 -11.56 44.12 32.73
N ARG A 45 -11.02 44.24 31.51
CA ARG A 45 -11.86 44.49 30.34
C ARG A 45 -12.62 43.20 30.03
N LYS A 46 -13.95 43.28 30.02
CA LYS A 46 -14.78 42.16 29.56
C LYS A 46 -14.48 41.94 28.07
N ASN A 47 -14.14 40.70 27.71
CA ASN A 47 -14.05 40.32 26.30
C ASN A 47 -15.42 40.53 25.64
N GLY A 48 -15.42 40.96 24.38
CA GLY A 48 -16.64 41.08 23.60
C GLY A 48 -17.28 39.72 23.37
N LEU A 49 -18.55 39.72 22.93
CA LEU A 49 -19.23 38.50 22.52
C LEU A 49 -18.52 37.86 21.33
N THR A 50 -18.35 36.54 21.37
CA THR A 50 -17.84 35.75 20.25
C THR A 50 -18.84 35.75 19.09
N GLU A 51 -18.40 35.56 17.84
CA GLU A 51 -19.30 35.57 16.67
C GLU A 51 -20.50 34.63 16.83
N LEU A 52 -20.26 33.43 17.38
CA LEU A 52 -21.30 32.45 17.72
C LEU A 52 -22.24 32.93 18.84
N GLU A 53 -21.71 33.59 19.86
CA GLU A 53 -22.52 34.14 20.96
C GLU A 53 -23.39 35.30 20.48
N CYS A 54 -22.90 36.10 19.56
CA CYS A 54 -23.64 37.21 18.96
C CYS A 54 -24.77 36.70 18.05
N ALA A 55 -24.57 35.59 17.35
CA ALA A 55 -25.55 35.01 16.44
C ALA A 55 -26.62 34.17 17.15
N VAL A 56 -26.25 33.37 18.15
CA VAL A 56 -27.12 32.35 18.76
C VAL A 56 -27.49 32.66 20.21
N GLY A 57 -26.75 33.56 20.86
CA GLY A 57 -26.88 33.88 22.29
C GLY A 57 -25.98 33.01 23.17
N ILE A 58 -25.51 33.58 24.29
CA ILE A 58 -24.47 33.03 25.19
C ILE A 58 -24.80 31.59 25.65
N THR A 59 -26.03 31.32 26.05
CA THR A 59 -26.44 30.02 26.59
C THR A 59 -26.46 28.91 25.53
N LYS A 60 -26.78 29.25 24.29
CA LYS A 60 -26.84 28.30 23.18
C LYS A 60 -25.47 28.11 22.54
N ALA A 61 -24.66 29.17 22.47
CA ALA A 61 -23.28 29.10 22.00
C ALA A 61 -22.45 28.12 22.85
N ALA A 62 -22.63 28.13 24.18
CA ALA A 62 -21.94 27.19 25.07
C ALA A 62 -22.30 25.70 24.83
N ALA A 63 -23.48 25.41 24.27
CA ALA A 63 -23.88 24.06 23.89
C ALA A 63 -23.41 23.66 22.47
N LEU A 64 -23.07 24.64 21.64
CA LEU A 64 -22.56 24.47 20.27
C LEU A 64 -21.02 24.47 20.23
N GLU A 65 -20.35 25.00 21.27
CA GLU A 65 -18.90 24.98 21.44
C GLU A 65 -18.40 23.59 21.86
N ASP A 66 -18.81 22.56 21.13
CA ASP A 66 -18.28 21.21 21.25
C ASP A 66 -17.01 21.10 20.37
N GLY A 67 -15.99 21.87 20.72
CA GLY A 67 -14.76 21.88 19.95
C GLY A 67 -13.81 23.00 20.31
N ILE A 68 -12.83 22.67 21.15
CA ILE A 68 -11.61 23.45 21.41
C ILE A 68 -11.89 24.75 22.15
N GLN A 69 -11.72 24.70 23.47
CA GLN A 69 -11.75 25.90 24.30
C GLN A 69 -10.42 26.64 24.15
N MET A 70 -10.47 27.86 23.62
CA MET A 70 -9.33 28.77 23.53
C MET A 70 -9.15 29.52 24.84
N SER A 71 -8.86 28.81 25.93
CA SER A 71 -8.48 29.43 27.20
C SER A 71 -7.00 29.77 27.17
N GLY A 72 -6.67 31.06 27.05
CA GLY A 72 -5.31 31.58 27.20
C GLY A 72 -4.33 31.11 26.12
N GLY A 73 -4.45 31.66 24.91
CA GLY A 73 -3.38 31.61 23.88
C GLY A 73 -3.01 30.24 23.31
N GLY A 74 -3.61 29.14 23.78
CA GLY A 74 -3.38 27.79 23.28
C GLY A 74 -4.68 27.04 23.08
N MET A 75 -4.76 26.28 21.98
CA MET A 75 -5.85 25.31 21.75
C MET A 75 -5.73 24.19 22.78
N GLN A 76 -6.68 24.12 23.71
CA GLN A 76 -6.82 22.96 24.59
C GLN A 76 -8.05 22.16 24.14
N MET A 77 -7.83 20.89 23.81
CA MET A 77 -8.91 19.95 23.53
C MET A 77 -9.63 19.59 24.83
N THR A 78 -10.95 19.49 24.79
CA THR A 78 -11.72 19.00 25.93
C THR A 78 -11.33 17.55 26.25
N ALA A 79 -11.35 17.19 27.53
CA ALA A 79 -10.96 15.84 27.97
C ALA A 79 -11.76 14.73 27.26
N LYS A 80 -13.04 14.98 26.96
CA LYS A 80 -13.90 14.08 26.19
C LYS A 80 -13.39 13.85 24.76
N LYS A 81 -12.97 14.91 24.07
CA LYS A 81 -12.44 14.83 22.71
C LYS A 81 -11.08 14.15 22.66
N LYS A 82 -10.24 14.37 23.68
CA LYS A 82 -8.98 13.65 23.84
C LYS A 82 -9.19 12.15 24.04
N ALA A 83 -10.12 11.76 24.92
CA ALA A 83 -10.47 10.35 25.15
C ALA A 83 -11.09 9.69 23.90
N ALA A 84 -11.95 10.39 23.17
CA ALA A 84 -12.54 9.89 21.93
C ALA A 84 -11.48 9.67 20.84
N MET A 85 -10.52 10.59 20.70
CA MET A 85 -9.42 10.47 19.76
C MET A 85 -8.47 9.32 20.14
N GLU A 86 -8.20 9.13 21.42
CA GLU A 86 -7.39 8.02 21.94
C GLU A 86 -8.08 6.66 21.71
N ALA A 87 -9.39 6.56 21.97
CA ALA A 87 -10.18 5.37 21.68
C ALA A 87 -10.18 5.02 20.19
N ALA A 88 -10.38 6.01 19.31
CA ALA A 88 -10.32 5.80 17.86
C ALA A 88 -8.92 5.38 17.38
N SER A 89 -7.86 5.89 18.02
CA SER A 89 -6.49 5.50 17.70
C SER A 89 -6.19 4.05 18.11
N ILE A 90 -6.71 3.60 19.25
CA ILE A 90 -6.57 2.21 19.73
C ILE A 90 -7.35 1.26 18.82
N GLU A 91 -8.58 1.61 18.44
CA GLU A 91 -9.41 0.82 17.52
C GLU A 91 -8.73 0.64 16.15
N HIS A 92 -8.15 1.71 15.61
CA HIS A 92 -7.41 1.63 14.35
C HIS A 92 -6.17 0.74 14.48
N GLY A 93 -5.42 0.85 15.57
CA GLY A 93 -4.26 0.00 15.84
C GLY A 93 -4.61 -1.48 15.96
N LEU A 94 -5.73 -1.80 16.63
CA LEU A 94 -6.23 -3.17 16.73
C LEU A 94 -6.67 -3.72 15.37
N ARG A 95 -7.40 -2.93 14.57
CA ARG A 95 -7.84 -3.33 13.23
C ARG A 95 -6.66 -3.63 12.31
N GLU A 96 -5.65 -2.77 12.31
CA GLU A 96 -4.44 -2.96 11.51
C GLU A 96 -3.63 -4.19 11.97
N GLN A 97 -3.61 -4.48 13.27
CA GLN A 97 -2.97 -5.67 13.82
C GLN A 97 -3.71 -6.95 13.41
N PHE A 98 -5.04 -6.99 13.49
CA PHE A 98 -5.84 -8.12 13.01
C PHE A 98 -5.70 -8.33 11.50
N GLU A 99 -5.65 -7.26 10.70
CA GLU A 99 -5.45 -7.36 9.26
C GLU A 99 -4.07 -7.94 8.91
N LYS A 100 -3.01 -7.49 9.59
CA LYS A 100 -1.66 -8.05 9.43
C LYS A 100 -1.57 -9.50 9.90
N GLU A 101 -2.23 -9.86 11.00
CA GLU A 101 -2.28 -11.24 11.51
C GLU A 101 -3.06 -12.17 10.55
N THR A 102 -4.18 -11.71 10.02
CA THR A 102 -4.99 -12.41 8.99
C THR A 102 -4.16 -12.73 7.75
N MET A 103 -3.22 -11.86 7.38
CA MET A 103 -2.33 -12.07 6.23
C MET A 103 -1.11 -12.94 6.54
N LEU A 104 -0.71 -13.07 7.80
CA LEU A 104 0.43 -13.90 8.22
C LEU A 104 0.07 -15.37 8.44
N ARG A 105 -1.22 -15.68 8.54
CA ARG A 105 -1.74 -16.99 8.92
C ARG A 105 -2.27 -17.70 7.67
N ASP A 106 -1.65 -18.84 7.35
CA ASP A 106 -1.96 -19.63 6.15
C ASP A 106 -3.42 -20.11 6.10
N GLU A 107 -4.16 -20.05 7.20
CA GLU A 107 -5.58 -20.44 7.28
C GLU A 107 -6.47 -19.69 6.28
N HIS A 108 -6.20 -18.41 6.01
CA HIS A 108 -6.96 -17.65 5.01
C HIS A 108 -6.62 -18.06 3.58
N GLU A 109 -5.36 -18.42 3.33
CA GLU A 109 -4.93 -18.93 2.03
C GLU A 109 -5.48 -20.33 1.78
N GLU A 110 -5.51 -21.19 2.80
CA GLU A 110 -6.12 -22.51 2.75
C GLU A 110 -7.64 -22.43 2.53
N LEU A 111 -8.32 -21.48 3.17
CA LEU A 111 -9.76 -21.23 2.94
C LEU A 111 -10.04 -20.73 1.51
N ARG A 112 -9.21 -19.83 0.96
CA ARG A 112 -9.31 -19.41 -0.44
C ARG A 112 -9.14 -20.58 -1.39
N LYS A 113 -8.10 -21.39 -1.18
CA LYS A 113 -7.85 -22.61 -1.95
C LYS A 113 -9.01 -23.60 -1.85
N TYR A 114 -9.59 -23.80 -0.67
CA TYR A 114 -10.76 -24.66 -0.49
C TYR A 114 -12.00 -24.15 -1.25
N ILE A 115 -12.23 -22.84 -1.24
CA ILE A 115 -13.32 -22.21 -2.01
C ILE A 115 -13.09 -22.40 -3.51
N ASP A 116 -11.88 -22.16 -4.00
CA ASP A 116 -11.51 -22.33 -5.39
C ASP A 116 -11.63 -23.79 -5.83
N ASP A 117 -11.09 -24.73 -5.04
CA ASP A 117 -11.21 -26.17 -5.26
C ASP A 117 -12.71 -26.56 -5.32
N GLY A 118 -13.53 -26.10 -4.36
CA GLY A 118 -14.97 -26.29 -4.36
C GLY A 118 -15.67 -25.75 -5.62
N LEU A 119 -15.39 -24.51 -6.01
CA LEU A 119 -15.91 -23.89 -7.24
C LEU A 119 -15.49 -24.66 -8.50
N THR A 120 -14.27 -25.17 -8.55
CA THR A 120 -13.82 -26.00 -9.67
C THR A 120 -14.57 -27.33 -9.71
N HIS A 121 -14.82 -27.97 -8.57
CA HIS A 121 -15.61 -29.20 -8.48
C HIS A 121 -17.07 -28.96 -8.90
N TYR A 122 -17.70 -27.89 -8.42
CA TYR A 122 -19.07 -27.51 -8.84
C TYR A 122 -19.15 -27.17 -10.34
N SER A 123 -18.15 -26.49 -10.89
CA SER A 123 -18.09 -26.20 -12.33
C SER A 123 -17.82 -27.45 -13.15
N LYS A 124 -17.03 -28.39 -12.63
CA LYS A 124 -16.65 -29.63 -13.30
C LYS A 124 -17.78 -30.65 -13.32
N ASP A 125 -18.56 -30.77 -12.24
CA ASP A 125 -19.75 -31.62 -12.19
C ASP A 125 -20.89 -31.07 -13.07
N ARG A 126 -20.91 -29.76 -13.32
CA ARG A 126 -21.78 -29.17 -14.35
C ARG A 126 -21.26 -29.32 -15.79
N SER A 127 -19.96 -29.56 -15.98
CA SER A 127 -19.33 -29.70 -17.31
C SER A 127 -18.97 -31.15 -17.68
N SER A 128 -19.08 -32.12 -16.76
CA SER A 128 -18.73 -33.52 -16.99
C SER A 128 -19.74 -34.28 -17.86
N THR A 129 -20.84 -33.66 -18.26
CA THR A 129 -21.75 -34.17 -19.30
C THR A 129 -21.26 -33.82 -20.73
N SER A 130 -20.18 -33.06 -20.89
CA SER A 130 -19.67 -32.72 -22.23
C SER A 130 -18.17 -32.47 -22.26
N SER A 131 -17.35 -33.51 -22.43
CA SER A 131 -16.05 -33.37 -23.13
C SER A 131 -15.29 -34.68 -23.31
N SER A 132 -15.59 -35.35 -24.41
CA SER A 132 -14.61 -36.16 -25.13
C SER A 132 -14.83 -36.00 -26.63
N GLU A 133 -14.49 -34.84 -27.19
CA GLU A 133 -14.38 -34.69 -28.66
C GLU A 133 -13.14 -33.84 -29.01
N PRO A 134 -12.43 -34.21 -30.09
CA PRO A 134 -11.13 -33.65 -30.43
C PRO A 134 -11.25 -32.25 -31.04
N LYS A 135 -10.13 -31.53 -31.03
CA LYS A 135 -9.93 -30.21 -31.64
C LYS A 135 -10.28 -30.23 -33.13
N GLN A 136 -11.55 -30.05 -33.47
CA GLN A 136 -11.97 -29.72 -34.82
C GLN A 136 -11.88 -28.21 -35.05
N TYR A 137 -11.49 -27.87 -36.27
CA TYR A 137 -11.25 -26.53 -36.76
C TYR A 137 -12.38 -25.55 -36.37
N ALA A 138 -12.00 -24.42 -35.79
CA ALA A 138 -12.88 -23.47 -35.10
C ALA A 138 -14.00 -22.84 -35.95
N SER A 139 -14.09 -23.14 -37.25
CA SER A 139 -15.17 -22.66 -38.12
C SER A 139 -16.35 -23.64 -38.19
N SER A 140 -16.16 -24.94 -37.95
CA SER A 140 -17.25 -25.92 -38.04
C SER A 140 -18.06 -26.04 -36.75
N GLN A 141 -17.46 -25.80 -35.58
CA GLN A 141 -18.13 -25.96 -34.29
C GLN A 141 -19.26 -24.96 -34.06
N PHE A 142 -19.09 -23.71 -34.48
CA PHE A 142 -20.15 -22.72 -34.35
C PHE A 142 -21.26 -22.97 -35.39
N SER A 143 -20.94 -23.52 -36.56
CA SER A 143 -21.91 -23.64 -37.66
C SER A 143 -23.14 -24.50 -37.33
N SER A 144 -23.00 -25.51 -36.46
CA SER A 144 -24.06 -26.45 -36.08
C SER A 144 -24.93 -26.00 -34.90
N LEU A 145 -24.61 -24.87 -34.26
CA LEU A 145 -25.33 -24.37 -33.09
C LEU A 145 -26.41 -23.35 -33.48
N ASN A 146 -27.45 -23.23 -32.65
CA ASN A 146 -28.44 -22.16 -32.76
C ASN A 146 -27.76 -20.79 -32.56
N ALA A 147 -28.37 -19.71 -33.07
CA ALA A 147 -27.78 -18.36 -33.00
C ALA A 147 -27.41 -17.97 -31.55
N ASP A 148 -28.29 -18.24 -30.59
CA ASP A 148 -28.08 -17.92 -29.17
C ASP A 148 -26.93 -18.74 -28.54
N ASP A 149 -26.79 -20.01 -28.93
CA ASP A 149 -25.74 -20.89 -28.41
C ASP A 149 -24.36 -20.51 -28.97
N ARG A 150 -24.29 -20.04 -30.23
CA ARG A 150 -23.05 -19.53 -30.84
C ARG A 150 -22.54 -18.30 -30.11
N ASP A 151 -23.42 -17.36 -29.81
CA ASP A 151 -23.05 -16.11 -29.13
C ASP A 151 -22.56 -16.40 -27.70
N LEU A 152 -23.21 -17.33 -27.01
CA LEU A 152 -22.78 -17.78 -25.68
C LEU A 152 -21.39 -18.43 -25.71
N GLU A 153 -21.12 -19.29 -26.68
CA GLU A 153 -19.82 -19.95 -26.81
C GLU A 153 -18.72 -18.97 -27.25
N LEU A 154 -19.03 -18.04 -28.15
CA LEU A 154 -18.14 -16.96 -28.55
C LEU A 154 -17.76 -16.08 -27.35
N LEU A 155 -18.75 -15.72 -26.53
CA LEU A 155 -18.54 -14.93 -25.32
C LEU A 155 -17.70 -15.68 -24.29
N LYS A 156 -17.93 -16.98 -24.09
CA LYS A 156 -17.09 -17.84 -23.23
C LYS A 156 -15.65 -17.88 -23.72
N ARG A 157 -15.43 -18.02 -25.02
CA ARG A 157 -14.08 -18.03 -25.61
C ARG A 157 -13.39 -16.67 -25.48
N ALA A 158 -14.12 -15.58 -25.69
CA ALA A 158 -13.61 -14.23 -25.49
C ALA A 158 -13.22 -13.99 -24.02
N ALA A 159 -14.08 -14.39 -23.08
CA ALA A 159 -13.80 -14.32 -21.64
C ALA A 159 -12.55 -15.14 -21.26
N GLY A 160 -12.39 -16.35 -21.82
CA GLY A 160 -11.19 -17.17 -21.63
C GLY A 160 -9.90 -16.47 -22.08
N LYS A 161 -9.93 -15.77 -23.22
CA LYS A 161 -8.80 -14.97 -23.70
C LYS A 161 -8.52 -13.75 -22.82
N VAL A 162 -9.55 -13.06 -22.34
CA VAL A 162 -9.40 -11.92 -21.42
C VAL A 162 -8.75 -12.38 -20.11
N ARG A 163 -9.21 -13.51 -19.54
CA ARG A 163 -8.66 -14.10 -18.32
C ARG A 163 -7.18 -14.49 -18.47
N ALA A 164 -6.81 -15.07 -19.61
CA ALA A 164 -5.42 -15.43 -19.91
C ALA A 164 -4.50 -14.21 -20.12
N ASN A 165 -5.05 -13.02 -20.40
CA ASN A 165 -4.26 -11.78 -20.45
C ASN A 165 -4.22 -11.06 -19.10
N GLN A 166 -5.24 -11.22 -18.25
CA GLN A 166 -5.23 -10.66 -16.89
C GLN A 166 -4.12 -11.29 -16.03
N SER A 167 -3.95 -12.62 -16.08
CA SER A 167 -2.88 -13.30 -15.32
C SER A 167 -1.47 -12.84 -15.73
N LYS A 168 -1.27 -12.44 -16.99
CA LYS A 168 0.03 -11.92 -17.46
C LYS A 168 0.36 -10.56 -16.85
N LYS A 169 -0.64 -9.71 -16.60
CA LYS A 169 -0.45 -8.39 -15.97
C LYS A 169 0.04 -8.51 -14.53
N GLU A 170 -0.46 -9.49 -13.77
CA GLU A 170 0.00 -9.72 -12.40
C GLU A 170 1.45 -10.24 -12.37
N THR A 171 1.81 -11.15 -13.29
CA THR A 171 3.19 -11.62 -13.40
C THR A 171 4.16 -10.53 -13.88
N GLU A 172 3.67 -9.57 -14.67
CA GLU A 172 4.47 -8.45 -15.19
C GLU A 172 4.92 -7.53 -14.06
N LEU A 173 4.00 -7.14 -13.16
CA LEU A 173 4.30 -6.29 -11.99
C LEU A 173 5.30 -6.94 -11.02
N LEU A 174 5.14 -8.24 -10.75
CA LEU A 174 6.09 -8.97 -9.91
C LEU A 174 7.45 -9.13 -10.61
N SER A 175 7.45 -9.44 -11.91
CA SER A 175 8.70 -9.57 -12.67
C SER A 175 9.48 -8.26 -12.72
N GLU A 176 8.79 -7.13 -12.87
CA GLU A 176 9.39 -5.80 -12.88
C GLU A 176 9.97 -5.45 -11.51
N HIS A 177 9.24 -5.74 -10.42
CA HIS A 177 9.75 -5.57 -9.07
C HIS A 177 11.00 -6.43 -8.79
N MET A 178 10.99 -7.69 -9.23
CA MET A 178 12.15 -8.58 -9.10
C MET A 178 13.34 -8.12 -9.95
N LEU A 179 13.11 -7.65 -11.19
CA LEU A 179 14.15 -7.12 -12.07
C LEU A 179 14.75 -5.82 -11.52
N ALA A 180 13.92 -4.93 -10.97
CA ALA A 180 14.37 -3.69 -10.33
C ALA A 180 15.15 -3.94 -9.02
N GLY A 181 14.91 -5.06 -8.36
CA GLY A 181 15.62 -5.49 -7.16
C GLY A 181 17.00 -6.12 -7.41
N ILE A 182 17.34 -6.41 -8.67
CA ILE A 182 18.67 -6.93 -9.03
C ILE A 182 19.61 -5.72 -9.21
N PRO A 183 20.64 -5.55 -8.36
CA PRO A 183 21.62 -4.50 -8.57
C PRO A 183 22.34 -4.74 -9.91
N GLU A 184 22.42 -3.71 -10.74
CA GLU A 184 23.17 -3.78 -11.99
C GLU A 184 24.64 -4.06 -11.68
N VAL A 185 25.12 -5.23 -12.09
CA VAL A 185 26.55 -5.53 -12.14
C VAL A 185 27.01 -5.12 -13.52
N ASP A 186 28.02 -4.25 -13.61
CA ASP A 186 28.58 -3.82 -14.90
C ASP A 186 29.20 -5.03 -15.63
N LEU A 187 28.42 -5.68 -16.51
CA LEU A 187 28.83 -6.85 -17.29
C LEU A 187 29.90 -6.52 -18.36
N GLY A 188 30.22 -5.23 -18.55
CA GLY A 188 31.05 -4.74 -19.63
C GLY A 188 30.33 -4.70 -20.99
N ILE A 189 30.80 -3.84 -21.89
CA ILE A 189 30.17 -3.63 -23.21
C ILE A 189 30.20 -4.91 -24.06
N GLY A 190 31.25 -5.73 -23.97
CA GLY A 190 31.38 -6.97 -24.72
C GLY A 190 30.28 -7.99 -24.39
N THR A 191 30.06 -8.26 -23.10
CA THR A 191 29.01 -9.18 -22.62
C THR A 191 27.61 -8.66 -22.93
N ARG A 192 27.42 -7.33 -22.85
CA ARG A 192 26.15 -6.71 -23.25
C ARG A 192 25.87 -6.93 -24.74
N ILE A 193 26.88 -6.78 -25.60
CA ILE A 193 26.76 -7.02 -27.04
C ILE A 193 26.46 -8.49 -27.32
N THR A 194 27.13 -9.46 -26.67
CA THR A 194 26.83 -10.88 -26.89
C THR A 194 25.40 -11.24 -26.48
N ASN A 195 24.90 -10.72 -25.36
CA ASN A 195 23.52 -10.95 -24.94
C ASN A 195 22.51 -10.35 -25.93
N ILE A 196 22.79 -9.16 -26.46
CA ILE A 196 21.97 -8.52 -27.50
C ILE A 196 21.95 -9.39 -28.77
N LEU A 197 23.10 -9.88 -29.22
CA LEU A 197 23.20 -10.70 -30.43
C LEU A 197 22.48 -12.06 -30.26
N GLU A 198 22.61 -12.70 -29.11
CA GLU A 198 21.93 -13.97 -28.82
C GLU A 198 20.41 -13.81 -28.75
N THR A 199 19.93 -12.76 -28.07
CA THR A 199 18.51 -12.47 -27.98
C THR A 199 17.92 -12.07 -29.34
N GLU A 200 18.66 -11.32 -30.16
CA GLU A 200 18.25 -11.01 -31.53
C GLU A 200 18.19 -12.25 -32.42
N LYS A 201 19.16 -13.17 -32.31
CA LYS A 201 19.16 -14.46 -33.04
C LYS A 201 17.92 -15.29 -32.71
N LYS A 202 17.61 -15.45 -31.41
CA LYS A 202 16.40 -16.18 -30.96
C LYS A 202 15.11 -15.51 -31.40
N LYS A 203 15.04 -14.18 -31.36
CA LYS A 203 13.89 -13.42 -31.85
C LYS A 203 13.64 -13.63 -33.34
N ARG A 204 14.69 -13.55 -34.17
CA ARG A 204 14.61 -13.82 -35.62
C ARG A 204 14.16 -15.26 -35.88
N PHE A 205 14.67 -16.23 -35.12
CA PHE A 205 14.26 -17.63 -35.22
C PHE A 205 12.77 -17.85 -34.90
N LEU A 206 12.25 -17.26 -33.81
CA LEU A 206 10.83 -17.33 -33.46
C LEU A 206 9.94 -16.72 -34.55
N LEU A 207 10.33 -15.58 -35.11
CA LEU A 207 9.63 -14.97 -36.24
C LEU A 207 9.63 -15.89 -37.45
N GLN A 208 10.80 -16.43 -37.82
CA GLN A 208 10.91 -17.35 -38.95
C GLN A 208 10.07 -18.61 -38.74
N LYS A 209 10.07 -19.18 -37.53
CA LYS A 209 9.22 -20.32 -37.16
C LYS A 209 7.74 -19.97 -37.30
N SER A 210 7.30 -18.82 -36.79
CA SER A 210 5.90 -18.38 -36.93
C SER A 210 5.49 -18.19 -38.39
N THR A 211 6.38 -17.65 -39.24
CA THR A 211 6.13 -17.50 -40.68
C THR A 211 6.13 -18.85 -41.41
N ALA A 212 6.99 -19.80 -41.01
CA ALA A 212 7.02 -21.14 -41.57
C ALA A 212 5.75 -21.91 -41.21
N GLU A 213 5.31 -21.85 -39.95
CA GLU A 213 4.05 -22.45 -39.49
C GLU A 213 2.84 -21.86 -40.22
N ALA A 214 2.79 -20.53 -40.41
CA ALA A 214 1.73 -19.88 -41.17
C ALA A 214 1.70 -20.31 -42.64
N ASN A 215 2.87 -20.58 -43.23
CA ASN A 215 3.00 -21.04 -44.61
C ASN A 215 2.93 -22.57 -44.77
N GLY A 216 2.76 -23.33 -43.67
CA GLY A 216 2.73 -24.80 -43.68
C GLY A 216 4.09 -25.47 -43.97
N LEU A 217 5.20 -24.74 -43.83
CA LEU A 217 6.55 -25.27 -43.99
C LEU A 217 7.08 -25.84 -42.66
N PRO A 218 7.99 -26.84 -42.71
CA PRO A 218 8.62 -27.37 -41.50
C PRO A 218 9.40 -26.28 -40.76
N PRO A 219 9.42 -26.31 -39.42
CA PRO A 219 10.09 -25.29 -38.62
C PRO A 219 11.61 -25.31 -38.88
N PRO A 220 12.26 -24.13 -38.90
CA PRO A 220 13.72 -24.05 -39.02
C PRO A 220 14.38 -24.80 -37.85
N VAL A 221 15.49 -25.49 -38.12
CA VAL A 221 16.25 -26.23 -37.10
C VAL A 221 17.11 -25.25 -36.30
N GLU A 222 16.98 -25.27 -34.98
CA GLU A 222 17.78 -24.44 -34.09
C GLU A 222 19.21 -25.02 -34.02
N GLU A 223 20.20 -24.29 -34.54
CA GLU A 223 21.60 -24.66 -34.38
C GLU A 223 22.03 -24.46 -32.92
N SER A 224 21.98 -25.53 -32.13
CA SER A 224 22.58 -25.54 -30.79
C SER A 224 24.10 -25.62 -30.89
N GLU A 225 24.79 -24.81 -30.10
CA GLU A 225 26.26 -24.72 -30.02
C GLU A 225 26.95 -26.08 -29.70
N GLU A 226 26.20 -27.07 -29.21
CA GLU A 226 26.67 -28.42 -28.92
C GLU A 226 26.96 -29.27 -30.18
N SER A 227 26.48 -28.84 -31.35
CA SER A 227 26.67 -29.56 -32.62
C SER A 227 28.00 -29.25 -33.33
N LYS A 228 28.82 -28.32 -32.83
CA LYS A 228 30.11 -27.98 -33.45
C LYS A 228 31.12 -29.12 -33.23
N PRO A 229 31.71 -29.71 -34.29
CA PRO A 229 32.66 -30.80 -34.14
C PRO A 229 33.90 -30.33 -33.37
N LYS A 230 34.18 -30.93 -32.20
CA LYS A 230 35.39 -30.67 -31.41
C LYS A 230 36.61 -31.09 -32.23
N TYR A 231 37.34 -30.12 -32.78
CA TYR A 231 38.61 -30.37 -33.47
C TYR A 231 39.64 -30.91 -32.46
N ARG A 232 39.87 -32.24 -32.46
CA ARG A 232 40.96 -32.85 -31.68
C ARG A 232 42.30 -32.48 -32.32
N LYS A 233 43.07 -31.58 -31.70
CA LYS A 233 44.48 -31.36 -32.04
C LYS A 233 45.25 -32.67 -31.85
N ARG A 234 45.71 -33.28 -32.94
CA ARG A 234 46.68 -34.38 -32.89
C ARG A 234 48.04 -33.80 -32.55
N PHE A 235 48.56 -34.10 -31.35
CA PHE A 235 49.97 -33.84 -31.05
C PHE A 235 50.82 -34.83 -31.85
N HIS A 236 51.66 -34.29 -32.73
CA HIS A 236 52.63 -35.06 -33.49
C HIS A 236 53.87 -35.27 -32.62
N ASN A 237 54.00 -36.47 -32.05
CA ASN A 237 55.10 -36.84 -31.19
C ASN A 237 56.30 -37.24 -32.07
N GLN A 238 57.13 -36.27 -32.45
CA GLN A 238 58.42 -36.57 -33.08
C GLN A 238 59.45 -36.83 -31.99
N GLN A 239 59.71 -38.12 -31.75
CA GLN A 239 60.93 -38.55 -31.09
C GLN A 239 62.13 -38.13 -31.95
N ARG A 240 62.92 -37.19 -31.43
CA ARG A 240 64.26 -36.91 -31.96
C ARG A 240 65.25 -37.78 -31.17
N ARG A 241 65.79 -38.78 -31.86
CA ARG A 241 67.13 -39.33 -31.57
C ARG A 241 68.20 -38.33 -31.99
#